data_AF-U1WZB5-F1
#
_entry.id   AF-U1WZB5-F1
#
_cell.length_a   1.000
_cell.length_b   1.000
_cell.length_c   1.000
_cell.angle_alpha   90.00
_cell.angle_beta   90.00
_cell.angle_gamma   90.00
#
_symmetry.space_group_name_H-M   'P 1'
#
loop_
_entity.id
_entity.type
_entity.pdbx_description
1 polymer ?
#
loop_
_entity_poly.entity_id
_entity_poly.type
_entity_poly.pdbx_seq_one_letter_code
_entity_poly.pdbx_strand_id
1 'polypeptide(L)'
;MKLGAQDGKIKKTMTSYQLGHTGGERMKTIAVIGGSQKQTLERLARKQGCSIIFHSGKTGKKREKEFLPILRKADCVVIMAGALNHPSMWTVREVAEKLGKPIVYHQGFGATGALQKGAALIN
;
A
#
# COMPACT_ATOMS: atom_id res chain seq x y z
N MET A 1 7.57 2.03 59.85
CA MET A 1 7.24 0.65 59.46
C MET A 1 5.77 0.58 59.06
N LYS A 2 5.47 -0.24 58.04
CA LYS A 2 4.17 -0.52 57.38
C LYS A 2 3.76 0.52 56.32
N LEU A 3 4.01 0.21 55.03
CA LEU A 3 3.14 -0.54 54.09
C LEU A 3 1.90 0.34 53.74
N GLY A 4 1.67 0.85 52.54
CA GLY A 4 1.94 0.31 51.21
C GLY A 4 0.71 -0.46 50.70
N ALA A 5 -0.19 0.21 49.96
CA ALA A 5 -0.94 -0.29 48.79
C ALA A 5 -2.19 0.56 48.48
N GLN A 6 -2.32 0.95 47.19
CA GLN A 6 -3.48 0.81 46.29
C GLN A 6 -3.44 1.96 45.26
N ASP A 7 -2.81 1.74 44.10
CA ASP A 7 -3.33 1.07 42.90
C ASP A 7 -4.42 1.86 42.18
N GLY A 8 -4.12 2.24 40.93
CA GLY A 8 -5.15 2.80 40.06
C GLY A 8 -4.66 3.68 38.91
N LYS A 9 -3.56 3.34 38.22
CA LYS A 9 -3.35 3.83 36.84
C LYS A 9 -2.80 2.72 35.96
N ILE A 10 -3.74 2.11 35.22
CA ILE A 10 -3.48 1.22 34.10
C ILE A 10 -2.55 1.95 33.14
N LYS A 11 -1.28 1.54 33.10
CA LYS A 11 -0.31 2.01 32.13
C LYS A 11 -0.79 1.53 30.77
N LYS A 12 -1.25 2.46 29.92
CA LYS A 12 -1.35 2.23 28.47
C LYS A 12 0.02 1.74 28.01
N THR A 13 0.12 0.48 27.65
CA THR A 13 1.25 -0.08 26.92
C THR A 13 1.26 0.52 25.52
N MET A 14 1.83 1.73 25.42
CA MET A 14 2.41 2.23 24.18
C MET A 14 3.67 1.40 23.95
N THR A 15 3.57 0.37 23.12
CA THR A 15 4.75 -0.31 22.58
C THR A 15 5.39 0.64 21.57
N SER A 16 6.19 1.57 22.08
CA SER A 16 7.09 2.40 21.29
C SER A 16 8.16 1.50 20.69
N TYR A 17 7.97 1.07 19.45
CA TYR A 17 9.09 0.60 18.63
C TYR A 17 9.91 1.83 18.25
N GLN A 18 10.86 2.19 19.12
CA GLN A 18 11.95 3.07 18.76
C GLN A 18 12.89 2.29 17.83
N LEU A 19 12.79 2.53 16.53
CA LEU A 19 13.84 2.18 15.58
C LEU A 19 14.68 3.43 15.35
N GLY A 20 15.82 3.50 16.02
CA GLY A 20 16.88 4.43 15.67
C GLY A 20 17.53 3.96 14.38
N HIS A 21 17.28 4.65 13.27
CA HIS A 21 17.97 4.46 12.01
C HIS A 21 18.41 5.84 11.48
N THR A 22 19.71 6.11 11.56
CA THR A 22 20.36 7.20 10.83
C THR A 22 20.51 6.76 9.37
N GLY A 23 19.54 7.13 8.54
CA GLY A 23 19.47 6.84 7.11
C GLY A 23 17.99 6.86 6.69
N GLY A 24 17.51 8.01 6.23
CA GLY A 24 16.07 8.29 6.06
C GLY A 24 15.39 7.49 4.94
N GLU A 25 15.16 6.20 5.15
CA GLU A 25 14.26 5.44 4.29
C GLU A 25 12.82 5.84 4.58
N ARG A 26 12.25 6.62 3.66
CA ARG A 26 10.80 6.89 3.65
C ARG A 26 10.04 5.58 3.49
N MET A 27 8.92 5.45 4.21
CA MET A 27 8.03 4.31 4.07
C MET A 27 7.65 4.10 2.59
N LYS A 28 7.96 2.92 2.06
CA LYS A 28 7.68 2.55 0.68
C LYS A 28 6.17 2.52 0.44
N THR A 29 5.75 2.93 -0.75
CA THR A 29 4.33 3.08 -1.11
C THR A 29 3.98 2.24 -2.33
N ILE A 30 3.02 1.33 -2.18
CA ILE A 30 2.53 0.47 -3.26
C ILE A 30 1.21 1.01 -3.80
N ALA A 31 1.11 1.31 -5.09
CA ALA A 31 -0.17 1.55 -5.73
C ALA A 31 -0.85 0.21 -6.02
N VAL A 32 -2.08 0.00 -5.53
CA VAL A 32 -2.88 -1.19 -5.87
C VAL A 32 -4.08 -0.75 -6.69
N ILE A 33 -4.15 -1.24 -7.93
CA ILE A 33 -5.15 -0.85 -8.91
C ILE A 33 -6.04 -2.04 -9.26
N GLY A 34 -7.35 -1.85 -9.10
CA GLY A 34 -8.35 -2.91 -9.26
C GLY A 34 -8.73 -3.58 -7.94
N GLY A 35 -9.73 -4.46 -8.00
CA GLY A 35 -10.25 -5.17 -6.83
C GLY A 35 -11.16 -4.34 -5.93
N SER A 36 -11.50 -4.89 -4.76
CA SER A 36 -12.47 -4.30 -3.81
C SER A 36 -11.97 -4.25 -2.35
N GLN A 37 -10.81 -4.85 -2.05
CA GLN A 37 -10.35 -5.11 -0.69
C GLN A 37 -9.49 -4.01 -0.07
N LYS A 38 -9.86 -2.73 -0.24
CA LYS A 38 -9.07 -1.56 0.22
C LYS A 38 -8.63 -1.68 1.68
N GLN A 39 -9.58 -1.88 2.60
CA GLN A 39 -9.31 -1.90 4.05
C GLN A 39 -8.37 -3.04 4.45
N THR A 40 -8.56 -4.22 3.85
CA THR A 40 -7.69 -5.39 4.08
C THR A 40 -6.26 -5.10 3.61
N LEU A 41 -6.11 -4.55 2.41
CA LEU A 41 -4.81 -4.16 1.86
C LEU A 41 -4.12 -3.13 2.76
N GLU A 42 -4.82 -2.07 3.19
CA GLU A 42 -4.24 -1.04 4.07
C GLU A 42 -3.75 -1.62 5.40
N ARG A 43 -4.56 -2.49 6.01
CA ARG A 43 -4.21 -3.15 7.27
C ARG A 43 -2.98 -4.04 7.13
N LEU A 44 -2.92 -4.84 6.05
CA LEU A 44 -1.81 -5.77 5.82
C LEU A 44 -0.53 -5.03 5.44
N ALA A 45 -0.60 -3.98 4.63
CA ALA A 45 0.57 -3.19 4.25
C ALA A 45 1.21 -2.51 5.45
N ARG A 46 0.40 -1.92 6.36
CA ARG A 46 0.91 -1.34 7.61
C ARG A 46 1.66 -2.37 8.46
N LYS A 47 1.19 -3.61 8.53
CA LYS A 47 1.90 -4.71 9.23
C LYS A 47 3.23 -5.06 8.58
N GLN A 48 3.39 -4.79 7.28
CA GLN A 48 4.61 -5.03 6.51
C GLN A 48 5.50 -3.77 6.42
N GLY A 49 5.19 -2.70 7.16
CA GLY A 49 5.97 -1.46 7.11
C GLY A 49 5.85 -0.70 5.77
N CYS A 50 4.78 -0.94 5.00
CA CYS A 50 4.52 -0.28 3.73
C CYS A 50 3.22 0.54 3.78
N SER A 51 3.17 1.58 2.94
CA SER A 51 1.96 2.33 2.63
C SER A 51 1.29 1.81 1.37
N ILE A 52 0.00 2.04 1.21
CA ILE A 52 -0.68 1.82 -0.07
C ILE A 52 -1.47 3.02 -0.53
N ILE A 53 -1.60 3.13 -1.85
CA ILE A 53 -2.62 3.97 -2.48
C ILE A 53 -3.51 3.04 -3.30
N PHE A 54 -4.74 2.86 -2.84
CA PHE A 54 -5.71 1.98 -3.50
C PHE A 54 -6.58 2.77 -4.48
N HIS A 55 -6.79 2.20 -5.66
CA HIS A 55 -7.79 2.65 -6.63
C HIS A 55 -8.57 1.46 -7.19
N SER A 56 -9.90 1.51 -7.21
CA SER A 56 -10.74 0.38 -7.65
C SER A 56 -10.64 0.09 -9.16
N GLY A 57 -10.04 0.99 -9.93
CA GLY A 57 -9.95 0.91 -11.39
C GLY A 57 -11.18 1.49 -12.11
N LYS A 58 -12.27 1.77 -11.38
CA LYS A 58 -13.42 2.53 -11.87
C LYS A 58 -13.01 3.99 -12.04
N THR A 59 -13.06 4.51 -13.26
CA THR A 59 -12.65 5.88 -13.61
C THR A 59 -13.53 6.40 -14.74
N GLY A 60 -13.64 7.72 -14.84
CA GLY A 60 -14.39 8.41 -15.89
C GLY A 60 -13.58 8.62 -17.18
N LYS A 61 -13.90 9.69 -17.92
CA LYS A 61 -13.25 10.01 -19.20
C LYS A 61 -11.80 10.49 -19.07
N LYS A 62 -11.39 11.05 -17.92
CA LYS A 62 -10.07 11.67 -17.69
C LYS A 62 -9.11 10.77 -16.91
N ARG A 63 -8.95 9.51 -17.35
CA ARG A 63 -8.23 8.45 -16.63
C ARG A 63 -6.77 8.79 -16.30
N GLU A 64 -6.04 9.35 -17.26
CA GLU A 64 -4.63 9.71 -17.06
C GLU A 64 -4.46 10.77 -15.95
N LYS A 65 -5.34 11.78 -15.90
CA LYS A 65 -5.32 12.81 -14.86
C LYS A 65 -5.61 12.24 -13.46
N GLU A 66 -6.32 11.13 -13.38
CA GLU A 66 -6.65 10.43 -12.13
C GLU A 66 -5.49 9.52 -11.67
N PHE A 67 -4.90 8.76 -12.60
CA PHE A 67 -3.82 7.83 -12.27
C PHE A 67 -2.45 8.47 -12.11
N LEU A 68 -2.14 9.53 -12.86
CA LEU A 68 -0.84 10.22 -12.79
C LEU A 68 -0.43 10.64 -11.35
N PRO A 69 -1.28 11.32 -10.56
CA PRO A 69 -0.90 11.68 -9.18
C PRO A 69 -0.77 10.46 -8.24
N ILE A 70 -1.48 9.37 -8.51
CA ILE A 70 -1.38 8.12 -7.74
C ILE A 70 -0.03 7.47 -8.00
N LEU A 71 0.30 7.27 -9.28
CA LEU A 71 1.50 6.56 -9.71
C LEU A 71 2.79 7.34 -9.44
N ARG A 72 2.75 8.69 -9.45
CA ARG A 72 3.89 9.52 -9.04
C ARG A 72 4.28 9.31 -7.57
N LYS A 73 3.31 9.07 -6.69
CA LYS A 73 3.54 8.90 -5.25
C LYS A 73 3.94 7.48 -4.86
N ALA A 74 3.68 6.51 -5.74
CA ALA A 74 3.99 5.11 -5.50
C ALA A 74 5.41 4.76 -5.97
N ASP A 75 6.02 3.80 -5.30
CA ASP A 75 7.32 3.24 -5.65
C ASP A 75 7.14 2.05 -6.64
N CYS A 76 6.02 1.34 -6.56
CA CYS A 76 5.62 0.33 -7.55
C CYS A 76 4.10 0.26 -7.73
N VAL A 77 3.67 -0.49 -8.75
CA VAL A 77 2.27 -0.67 -9.12
C VAL A 77 1.90 -2.16 -9.13
N VAL A 78 0.84 -2.51 -8.41
CA VAL A 78 0.21 -3.82 -8.47
C VAL A 78 -1.13 -3.69 -9.18
N ILE A 79 -1.29 -4.38 -10.30
CA ILE A 79 -2.54 -4.43 -11.05
C ILE A 79 -3.23 -5.78 -10.78
N MET A 80 -4.48 -5.73 -10.33
CA MET A 80 -5.29 -6.93 -10.12
C MET A 80 -5.72 -7.48 -11.48
N ALA A 81 -5.38 -8.74 -11.80
CA ALA A 81 -5.59 -9.33 -13.12
C ALA A 81 -7.07 -9.38 -13.53
N GLY A 82 -7.98 -9.55 -12.56
CA GLY A 82 -9.42 -9.50 -12.79
C GLY A 82 -9.95 -8.15 -13.27
N ALA A 83 -9.13 -7.09 -13.26
CA ALA A 83 -9.48 -5.78 -13.80
C ALA A 83 -8.92 -5.51 -15.21
N LEU A 84 -8.13 -6.41 -15.80
CA LEU A 84 -7.43 -6.18 -17.07
C LEU A 84 -8.34 -5.99 -18.28
N ASN A 85 -9.59 -6.44 -18.19
CA ASN A 85 -10.62 -6.20 -19.20
C ASN A 85 -11.13 -4.75 -19.20
N HIS A 86 -10.74 -3.91 -18.24
CA HIS A 86 -11.09 -2.50 -18.21
C HIS A 86 -10.05 -1.66 -18.96
N PRO A 87 -10.46 -0.77 -19.90
CA PRO A 87 -9.56 0.15 -20.60
C PRO A 87 -8.74 1.08 -19.68
N SER A 88 -9.16 1.23 -18.42
CA SER A 88 -8.40 1.97 -17.42
C SER A 88 -7.08 1.29 -17.05
N MET A 89 -6.96 -0.04 -17.16
CA MET A 89 -5.72 -0.76 -16.86
C MET A 89 -4.64 -0.51 -17.91
N TRP A 90 -5.02 -0.30 -19.17
CA TRP A 90 -4.07 0.12 -20.21
C TRP A 90 -3.51 1.50 -19.91
N THR A 91 -4.36 2.45 -19.52
CA THR A 91 -3.89 3.78 -19.09
C THR A 91 -2.96 3.70 -17.88
N VAL A 92 -3.27 2.86 -16.89
CA VAL A 92 -2.40 2.66 -15.72
C VAL A 92 -1.03 2.15 -16.14
N ARG A 93 -1.00 1.15 -17.04
CA ARG A 93 0.24 0.59 -17.59
C ARG A 93 1.05 1.66 -18.31
N GLU A 94 0.44 2.36 -19.27
CA GLU A 94 1.12 3.42 -20.05
C GLU A 94 1.69 4.53 -19.15
N VAL A 95 0.93 4.98 -18.15
CA VAL A 95 1.38 6.03 -17.22
C VAL A 95 2.52 5.51 -16.33
N ALA A 96 2.43 4.27 -15.85
CA ALA A 96 3.49 3.67 -15.05
C ALA A 96 4.78 3.48 -15.86
N GLU A 97 4.69 3.00 -17.10
CA GLU A 97 5.81 2.87 -18.04
C GLU A 97 6.45 4.24 -18.33
N LYS A 98 5.66 5.28 -18.62
CA LYS A 98 6.15 6.67 -18.81
C LYS A 98 6.89 7.21 -17.58
N LEU A 99 6.51 6.78 -16.38
CA LEU A 99 7.13 7.19 -15.12
C LEU A 99 8.30 6.27 -14.69
N GLY A 100 8.61 5.22 -15.45
CA GLY A 100 9.60 4.21 -15.07
C GLY A 100 9.25 3.44 -13.80
N LYS A 101 7.95 3.30 -13.48
CA LYS A 101 7.49 2.60 -12.28
C LYS A 101 7.39 1.10 -12.54
N PRO A 102 7.98 0.24 -11.69
CA PRO A 102 7.85 -1.19 -11.84
C PRO A 102 6.39 -1.63 -11.62
N ILE A 103 5.93 -2.54 -12.47
CA ILE A 103 4.54 -3.04 -12.49
C ILE A 103 4.56 -4.54 -12.27
N VAL A 104 3.64 -5.04 -11.44
CA VAL A 104 3.37 -6.47 -11.30
C VAL A 104 1.88 -6.76 -11.38
N TYR A 105 1.54 -7.92 -11.93
CA TYR A 105 0.17 -8.39 -12.04
C TYR A 105 -0.12 -9.46 -10.99
N HIS A 106 -1.22 -9.29 -10.26
CA HIS A 106 -1.69 -10.25 -9.26
C HIS A 106 -2.89 -11.03 -9.78
N GLN A 107 -2.77 -12.36 -9.83
CA GLN A 107 -3.85 -13.27 -10.21
C GLN A 107 -4.74 -13.56 -9.00
N GLY A 108 -6.05 -13.50 -9.19
CA GLY A 108 -7.04 -13.66 -8.11
C GLY A 108 -7.33 -12.38 -7.33
N PHE A 109 -8.05 -12.52 -6.21
CA PHE A 109 -8.51 -11.39 -5.40
C PHE A 109 -7.69 -11.17 -4.12
N GLY A 110 -6.72 -12.03 -3.81
CA GLY A 110 -6.06 -12.08 -2.50
C GLY A 110 -5.19 -10.87 -2.16
N ALA A 111 -5.55 -10.14 -1.10
CA ALA A 111 -4.79 -8.96 -0.66
C ALA A 111 -3.34 -9.29 -0.25
N THR A 112 -3.11 -10.41 0.43
CA THR A 112 -1.76 -10.82 0.88
C THR A 112 -0.81 -11.04 -0.30
N GLY A 113 -1.24 -11.81 -1.30
CA GLY A 113 -0.41 -12.11 -2.46
C GLY A 113 -0.16 -10.87 -3.33
N ALA A 114 -1.12 -9.95 -3.42
CA ALA A 114 -0.94 -8.68 -4.11
C ALA A 114 0.17 -7.84 -3.45
N LEU A 115 0.15 -7.71 -2.13
CA LEU A 115 1.14 -6.96 -1.38
C LEU A 115 2.53 -7.61 -1.42
N GLN A 116 2.62 -8.94 -1.27
CA GLN A 116 3.90 -9.66 -1.35
C GLN A 116 4.60 -9.42 -2.68
N LYS A 117 3.85 -9.48 -3.80
CA LYS A 117 4.39 -9.18 -5.12
C LYS A 117 4.86 -7.74 -5.27
N GLY A 118 4.08 -6.78 -4.76
CA GLY A 118 4.44 -5.36 -4.81
C GLY A 118 5.69 -5.05 -3.98
N ALA A 119 5.77 -5.59 -2.76
CA ALA A 119 6.89 -5.42 -1.85
C ALA A 119 8.20 -5.99 -2.45
N ALA A 120 8.12 -7.13 -3.15
CA ALA A 120 9.27 -7.74 -3.82
C ALA A 120 9.86 -6.90 -4.97
N LEU A 121 9.18 -5.85 -5.44
CA LEU A 121 9.70 -4.94 -6.46
C LEU A 121 10.48 -3.74 -5.91
N ILE A 122 10.36 -3.46 -4.60
CA ILE A 122 10.82 -2.20 -3.98
C ILE A 122 11.67 -2.40 -2.73
N ASN A 123 11.87 -3.66 -2.35
CA ASN A 123 12.80 -4.12 -1.32
C ASN A 123 13.97 -4.81 -2.02
#